data_AF-A0A9E1UY77-F1
#
_entry.id   AF-A0A9E1UY77-F1
#
_cell.length_a   1.000
_cell.length_b   1.000
_cell.length_c   1.000
_cell.angle_alpha   90.00
_cell.angle_beta   90.00
_cell.angle_gamma   90.00
#
_symmetry.space_group_name_H-M   'P 1'
#
loop_
_entity.id
_entity.type
_entity.pdbx_description
1 polymer ?
#
loop_
_entity_poly.entity_id
_entity_poly.type
_entity_poly.pdbx_seq_one_letter_code
_entity_poly.pdbx_strand_id
1 'polypeptide(L)'
;DGSYAYVVAPTVSDKGVEDYAKALPITVLANRADLQAAYHAGLRRAEFVFYKAGACMVPSLGEVRVDQPCALMAVWSDQGLALSAANPEHQGLTLTVTVPGRWAGAPAKLAGDRTVVSLPLPEGGALAGSTVTVALVPVNR
;
A
#
# COMPACT_ATOMS: atom_id res chain seq x y z
N ASP A 1 -21.66 -9.15 12.88
CA ASP A 1 -20.38 -8.85 12.21
C ASP A 1 -19.23 -9.35 13.06
N GLY A 2 -18.52 -10.37 12.59
CA GLY A 2 -17.31 -10.87 13.23
C GLY A 2 -16.07 -10.35 12.51
N SER A 3 -15.03 -9.98 13.25
CA SER A 3 -13.74 -9.55 12.70
C SER A 3 -12.60 -10.31 13.38
N TYR A 4 -11.54 -10.59 12.64
CA TYR A 4 -10.32 -11.18 13.19
C TYR A 4 -9.08 -10.44 12.68
N ALA A 5 -8.00 -10.51 13.46
CA ALA A 5 -6.66 -10.08 13.06
C ALA A 5 -5.64 -10.95 13.80
N TYR A 6 -4.72 -11.56 13.07
CA TYR A 6 -3.64 -12.37 13.62
C TYR A 6 -2.43 -12.33 12.69
N VAL A 7 -1.28 -12.74 13.20
CA VAL A 7 -0.05 -12.91 12.43
C VAL A 7 0.38 -14.36 12.54
N VAL A 8 0.78 -14.96 11.42
CA VAL A 8 1.48 -16.25 11.40
C VAL A 8 2.95 -15.95 11.19
N ALA A 9 3.79 -16.32 12.15
CA ALA A 9 5.23 -16.16 12.09
C ALA A 9 5.89 -17.54 11.93
N PRO A 10 6.05 -18.05 10.69
CA PRO A 10 6.62 -19.37 10.46
C PRO A 10 8.08 -19.40 10.89
N THR A 11 8.60 -20.60 11.21
CA THR A 11 10.02 -20.85 11.55
C THR A 11 10.55 -20.16 12.82
N VAL A 12 9.68 -19.51 13.59
CA VAL A 12 10.03 -18.89 14.88
C VAL A 12 9.86 -19.93 16.00
N SER A 13 10.83 -19.99 16.92
CA SER A 13 10.73 -20.85 18.10
C SER A 13 9.67 -20.33 19.09
N ASP A 14 9.23 -21.16 20.04
CA ASP A 14 8.26 -20.75 21.06
C ASP A 14 8.65 -19.45 21.77
N LYS A 15 9.91 -19.36 22.22
CA LYS A 15 10.45 -18.13 22.81
C LYS A 15 10.45 -16.96 21.82
N GLY A 16 10.79 -17.21 20.56
CA GLY A 16 10.78 -16.20 19.52
C GLY A 16 9.37 -15.68 19.23
N VAL A 17 8.32 -16.50 19.36
CA VAL A 17 6.92 -16.08 19.17
C VAL A 17 6.52 -15.10 20.27
N GLU A 18 6.84 -15.39 21.53
CA GLU A 18 6.59 -14.46 22.64
C GLU A 18 7.32 -13.13 22.45
N ASP A 19 8.60 -13.20 22.09
CA ASP A 19 9.43 -12.01 21.90
C ASP A 19 8.94 -11.19 20.70
N TYR A 20 8.50 -11.85 19.61
CA TYR A 20 7.87 -11.20 18.47
C TYR A 20 6.53 -10.55 18.83
N ALA A 21 5.70 -11.19 19.64
CA ALA A 21 4.43 -10.63 20.09
C ALA A 21 4.61 -9.40 20.98
N LYS A 22 5.62 -9.41 21.87
CA LYS A 22 5.96 -8.26 22.75
C LYS A 22 6.47 -7.05 21.96
N ALA A 23 7.09 -7.29 20.80
CA ALA A 23 7.68 -6.26 19.94
C ALA A 23 7.08 -6.29 18.52
N LEU A 24 5.75 -6.49 18.42
CA LEU A 24 5.07 -6.68 17.14
C LEU A 24 5.31 -5.45 16.22
N PRO A 25 6.02 -5.61 15.09
CA PRO A 25 6.35 -4.47 14.23
C PRO A 25 5.19 -4.09 13.30
N ILE A 26 4.08 -4.82 13.36
CA ILE A 26 2.90 -4.69 12.50
C ILE A 26 1.78 -4.00 13.27
N THR A 27 1.19 -2.98 12.67
CA THR A 27 -0.01 -2.29 13.14
C THR A 27 -1.14 -2.49 12.15
N VAL A 28 -2.32 -2.90 12.62
CA VAL A 28 -3.54 -2.90 11.81
C VAL A 28 -4.05 -1.47 11.72
N LEU A 29 -3.99 -0.87 10.53
CA LEU A 29 -4.49 0.49 10.27
C LEU A 29 -6.01 0.51 10.06
N ALA A 30 -6.55 -0.57 9.48
CA ALA A 30 -7.97 -0.72 9.22
C ALA A 30 -8.36 -2.20 9.14
N ASN A 31 -9.52 -2.54 9.68
CA ASN A 31 -10.17 -3.84 9.49
C ASN A 31 -11.69 -3.66 9.43
N ARG A 32 -12.18 -3.09 8.32
CA ARG A 32 -13.58 -2.73 8.11
C ARG A 32 -14.01 -3.06 6.69
N ALA A 33 -15.32 -3.04 6.43
CA ALA A 33 -15.91 -3.54 5.19
C ALA A 33 -15.43 -2.87 3.89
N ASP A 34 -14.95 -1.63 3.94
CA ASP A 34 -14.46 -0.86 2.79
C ASP A 34 -12.92 -0.86 2.67
N LEU A 35 -12.20 -1.22 3.74
CA LEU A 35 -10.73 -1.20 3.78
C LEU A 35 -10.19 -2.17 4.83
N GLN A 36 -9.23 -2.98 4.41
CA GLN A 36 -8.28 -3.65 5.30
C GLN A 36 -6.87 -3.16 5.00
N ALA A 37 -6.12 -2.80 6.04
CA ALA A 37 -4.78 -2.29 5.88
C ALA A 37 -3.88 -2.61 7.08
N ALA A 38 -2.62 -2.94 6.79
CA ALA A 38 -1.59 -3.19 7.79
C ALA A 38 -0.32 -2.40 7.45
N TYR A 39 0.42 -2.01 8.49
CA TYR A 39 1.65 -1.23 8.39
C TYR A 39 2.76 -1.92 9.16
N HIS A 40 3.92 -2.08 8.54
CA HIS A 40 5.12 -2.61 9.17
C HIS A 40 6.13 -1.49 9.39
N ALA A 41 6.31 -1.06 10.64
CA ALA A 41 7.11 0.13 10.96
C ALA A 41 8.58 0.00 10.57
N GLY A 42 9.22 -1.12 10.93
CA GLY A 42 10.65 -1.35 10.65
C GLY A 42 10.98 -1.48 9.16
N LEU A 43 10.00 -1.84 8.33
CA LEU A 43 10.20 -2.03 6.88
C LEU A 43 9.71 -0.81 6.08
N ARG A 44 9.14 0.20 6.74
CA ARG A 44 8.51 1.36 6.10
C ARG A 44 7.63 0.92 4.93
N ARG A 45 6.68 0.03 5.25
CA ARG A 45 5.78 -0.59 4.29
C ARG A 45 4.35 -0.60 4.81
N ALA A 46 3.40 -0.25 3.97
CA ALA A 46 1.98 -0.41 4.23
C ALA A 46 1.33 -1.19 3.08
N GLU A 47 0.41 -2.08 3.45
CA GLU A 47 -0.31 -2.97 2.55
C GLU A 47 -1.80 -2.75 2.75
N PHE A 48 -2.55 -2.64 1.65
CA PHE A 48 -3.95 -2.24 1.65
C PHE A 48 -4.75 -3.13 0.69
N VAL A 49 -5.97 -3.45 1.12
CA VAL A 49 -7.04 -3.92 0.25
C VAL A 49 -8.18 -2.93 0.37
N PHE A 50 -8.31 -2.08 -0.65
CA PHE A 50 -9.41 -1.14 -0.80
C PHE A 50 -10.56 -1.84 -1.52
N TYR A 51 -11.67 -2.09 -0.82
CA TYR A 51 -12.90 -2.63 -1.42
C TYR A 51 -13.76 -1.53 -2.06
N LYS A 52 -13.46 -0.27 -1.75
CA LYS A 52 -14.06 0.94 -2.32
C LYS A 52 -12.98 2.01 -2.47
N ALA A 53 -13.23 3.01 -3.32
CA ALA A 53 -12.45 4.24 -3.32
C ALA A 53 -12.36 4.82 -1.91
N GLY A 54 -11.19 5.30 -1.50
CA GLY A 54 -10.99 5.70 -0.12
C GLY A 54 -9.58 6.17 0.20
N ALA A 55 -9.33 6.40 1.49
CA ALA A 55 -8.05 6.84 2.00
C ALA A 55 -7.70 6.15 3.32
N CYS A 56 -6.40 6.08 3.61
CA CYS A 56 -5.85 5.51 4.83
C CYS A 56 -4.67 6.34 5.31
N MET A 57 -4.66 6.69 6.60
CA MET A 57 -3.51 7.37 7.22
C MET A 57 -2.44 6.34 7.57
N VAL A 58 -1.23 6.53 7.05
CA VAL A 58 -0.09 5.65 7.31
C VAL A 58 0.93 6.38 8.17
N PRO A 59 1.35 5.83 9.34
CA PRO A 59 2.40 6.42 10.13
C PRO A 59 3.70 6.60 9.33
N SER A 60 4.37 7.74 9.49
CA SER A 60 5.61 8.13 8.80
C SER A 60 5.55 8.31 7.27
N LEU A 61 4.42 8.02 6.62
CA LEU A 61 4.18 8.34 5.20
C LEU A 61 3.12 9.44 5.06
N GLY A 62 1.98 9.31 5.74
CA GLY A 62 0.82 10.20 5.69
C GLY A 62 -0.38 9.56 4.96
N GLU A 63 -1.31 10.37 4.45
CA GLU A 63 -2.58 9.89 3.88
C GLU A 63 -2.41 9.34 2.45
N VAL A 64 -2.57 8.03 2.27
CA VAL A 64 -2.61 7.37 0.97
C VAL A 64 -4.07 7.22 0.52
N ARG A 65 -4.38 7.64 -0.71
CA ARG A 65 -5.73 7.66 -1.28
C ARG A 65 -5.76 6.96 -2.63
N VAL A 66 -6.86 6.26 -2.91
CA VAL A 66 -7.18 5.66 -4.21
C VAL A 66 -8.59 6.07 -4.65
N ASP A 67 -8.81 6.13 -5.95
CA ASP A 67 -10.11 6.49 -6.56
C ASP A 67 -11.00 5.29 -6.90
N GLN A 68 -10.48 4.07 -6.80
CA GLN A 68 -11.17 2.82 -7.15
C GLN A 68 -10.75 1.67 -6.23
N PRO A 69 -11.52 0.58 -6.15
CA PRO A 69 -11.10 -0.64 -5.45
C PRO A 69 -9.80 -1.21 -6.03
N CYS A 70 -8.89 -1.63 -5.15
CA CYS A 70 -7.61 -2.22 -5.56
C CYS A 70 -6.90 -2.91 -4.38
N ALA A 71 -5.94 -3.78 -4.70
CA ALA A 71 -4.86 -4.11 -3.79
C ALA A 71 -3.71 -3.11 -4.03
N LEU A 72 -3.15 -2.54 -2.96
CA LEU A 72 -2.05 -1.57 -3.02
C LEU A 72 -1.00 -1.94 -1.96
N MET A 73 0.27 -1.76 -2.32
CA MET A 73 1.39 -1.77 -1.40
C MET A 73 2.23 -0.52 -1.62
N ALA A 74 2.55 0.18 -0.53
CA ALA A 74 3.46 1.32 -0.52
C ALA A 74 4.70 0.97 0.30
N VAL A 75 5.88 1.12 -0.30
CA VAL A 75 7.18 0.94 0.36
C VAL A 75 7.97 2.23 0.20
N TRP A 76 8.49 2.78 1.29
CA TRP A 76 9.22 4.04 1.23
C TRP A 76 10.52 4.01 2.02
N SER A 77 11.43 4.88 1.60
CA SER A 77 12.65 5.22 2.30
C SER A 77 12.97 6.68 2.06
N ASP A 78 14.08 7.16 2.61
CA ASP A 78 14.55 8.52 2.34
C ASP A 78 15.02 8.68 0.87
N GLN A 79 15.21 7.56 0.16
CA GLN A 79 15.68 7.55 -1.23
C GLN A 79 14.55 7.40 -2.25
N GLY A 80 13.34 7.00 -1.84
CA GLY A 80 12.27 6.76 -2.80
C GLY A 80 10.98 6.20 -2.21
N LEU A 81 9.99 6.13 -3.09
CA LEU A 81 8.68 5.54 -2.84
C LEU A 81 8.36 4.56 -3.98
N ALA A 82 8.07 3.31 -3.64
CA ALA A 82 7.53 2.33 -4.56
C ALA A 82 6.04 2.12 -4.27
N LEU A 83 5.22 2.19 -5.33
CA LEU A 83 3.80 1.86 -5.29
C LEU A 83 3.55 0.66 -6.20
N SER A 84 3.05 -0.42 -5.62
CA SER A 84 2.68 -1.65 -6.32
C SER A 84 1.18 -1.86 -6.19
N ALA A 85 0.44 -1.90 -7.30
CA ALA A 85 -1.01 -2.05 -7.29
C ALA A 85 -1.50 -3.12 -8.26
N ALA A 86 -2.61 -3.75 -7.91
CA ALA A 86 -3.30 -4.74 -8.74
C ALA A 86 -4.83 -4.56 -8.61
N ASN A 87 -5.57 -4.99 -9.63
CA ASN A 87 -7.02 -5.12 -9.58
C ASN A 87 -7.39 -6.61 -9.45
N PRO A 88 -7.76 -7.09 -8.24
CA PRO A 88 -8.12 -8.48 -8.03
C PRO A 88 -9.38 -8.94 -8.81
N GLU A 89 -10.16 -8.02 -9.40
CA GLU A 89 -11.35 -8.37 -10.18
C GLU A 89 -11.03 -8.83 -11.62
N HIS A 90 -9.74 -8.91 -12.00
CA HIS A 90 -9.29 -9.29 -13.35
C HIS A 90 -9.84 -8.39 -14.46
N GLN A 91 -10.17 -7.14 -14.13
CA GLN A 91 -10.62 -6.12 -15.07
C GLN A 91 -9.55 -5.04 -15.24
N GLY A 92 -9.44 -4.51 -16.46
CA GLY A 92 -8.60 -3.36 -16.73
C GLY A 92 -9.15 -2.10 -16.07
N LEU A 93 -8.29 -1.33 -15.42
CA LEU A 93 -8.64 -0.01 -14.93
C LEU A 93 -7.42 0.89 -14.87
N THR A 94 -7.64 2.20 -14.87
CA THR A 94 -6.59 3.17 -14.54
C THR A 94 -6.80 3.61 -13.10
N LEU A 95 -5.91 3.18 -12.21
CA LEU A 95 -5.96 3.50 -10.78
C LEU A 95 -5.25 4.82 -10.54
N THR A 96 -5.91 5.77 -9.89
CA THR A 96 -5.27 6.98 -9.40
C THR A 96 -4.89 6.81 -7.94
N VAL A 97 -3.58 6.82 -7.66
CA VAL A 97 -3.05 6.82 -6.29
C VAL A 97 -2.55 8.21 -5.94
N THR A 98 -3.04 8.77 -4.84
CA THR A 98 -2.56 10.06 -4.31
C THR A 98 -1.83 9.83 -3.00
N VAL A 99 -0.60 10.31 -2.92
CA VAL A 99 0.28 10.21 -1.74
C VAL A 99 0.80 11.58 -1.32
N PRO A 100 1.11 11.79 -0.04
CA PRO A 100 1.78 13.01 0.42
C PRO A 100 3.24 13.03 -0.05
N GLY A 101 3.82 14.22 -0.04
CA GLY A 101 5.19 14.45 -0.49
C GLY A 101 5.28 14.69 -1.98
N ARG A 102 6.42 15.25 -2.39
CA ARG A 102 6.73 15.57 -3.78
C ARG A 102 7.68 14.52 -4.32
N TRP A 103 7.17 13.63 -5.17
CA TRP A 103 7.89 12.54 -5.77
C TRP A 103 7.91 12.69 -7.29
N ALA A 104 9.03 12.33 -7.92
CA ALA A 104 9.23 12.36 -9.36
C ALA A 104 9.45 10.95 -9.92
N GLY A 105 9.08 10.78 -11.19
CA GLY A 105 9.13 9.51 -11.92
C GLY A 105 7.83 9.33 -12.70
N ALA A 106 7.90 8.82 -13.94
CA ALA A 106 6.68 8.54 -14.69
C ALA A 106 5.93 7.34 -14.05
N PRO A 107 4.59 7.38 -13.90
CA PRO A 107 3.63 8.36 -14.42
C PRO A 107 3.17 9.41 -13.39
N ALA A 108 4.00 9.73 -12.40
CA ALA A 108 3.64 10.66 -11.32
C ALA A 108 3.55 12.12 -11.79
N LYS A 109 2.61 12.86 -11.19
CA LYS A 109 2.41 14.30 -11.35
C LYS A 109 2.30 14.96 -9.98
N LEU A 110 2.93 16.11 -9.81
CA LEU A 110 2.79 16.89 -8.58
C LEU A 110 1.45 17.60 -8.53
N ALA A 111 0.81 17.59 -7.36
CA ALA A 111 -0.40 18.33 -7.04
C ALA A 111 -0.19 19.02 -5.69
N GLY A 112 0.44 20.20 -5.71
CA GLY A 112 0.85 20.91 -4.50
C GLY A 112 1.98 20.18 -3.74
N ASP A 113 1.72 19.85 -2.48
CA ASP A 113 2.58 19.06 -1.60
C ASP A 113 2.32 17.54 -1.71
N ARG A 114 1.44 17.13 -2.63
CA ARG A 114 1.09 15.74 -2.92
C ARG A 114 1.61 15.30 -4.27
N THR A 115 1.66 14.00 -4.47
CA THR A 115 1.94 13.36 -5.75
C THR A 115 0.78 12.47 -6.14
N VAL A 116 0.35 12.59 -7.40
CA VAL A 116 -0.71 11.80 -8.01
C VAL A 116 -0.09 10.89 -9.05
N VAL A 117 -0.38 9.59 -8.97
CA VAL A 117 0.18 8.55 -9.83
C VAL A 117 -0.96 7.83 -10.52
N SER A 118 -0.91 7.78 -11.86
CA SER A 118 -1.90 7.09 -12.68
C SER A 118 -1.35 5.73 -13.11
N LEU A 119 -1.80 4.64 -12.51
CA LEU A 119 -1.34 3.27 -12.78
C LEU A 119 -2.31 2.57 -13.74
N PRO A 120 -1.95 2.33 -15.01
CA PRO A 120 -2.75 1.51 -15.90
C PRO A 120 -2.60 0.03 -15.48
N LEU A 121 -3.64 -0.53 -14.87
CA LEU A 121 -3.64 -1.93 -14.44
C LEU A 121 -4.09 -2.84 -15.61
N PRO A 122 -3.47 -4.02 -15.79
CA PRO A 122 -3.69 -4.85 -16.97
C PRO A 122 -5.16 -5.28 -17.14
N GLU A 123 -5.66 -5.14 -18.37
CA GLU A 123 -6.96 -5.65 -18.80
C GLU A 123 -6.81 -7.02 -19.47
N GLY A 124 -7.71 -7.95 -19.13
CA GLY A 124 -7.96 -9.17 -19.92
C GLY A 124 -6.77 -10.12 -20.07
N GLY A 125 -7.06 -11.30 -20.65
CA GLY A 125 -6.04 -12.29 -20.97
C GLY A 125 -5.23 -12.78 -19.76
N ALA A 126 -4.01 -13.26 -20.04
CA ALA A 126 -3.17 -13.95 -19.05
C ALA A 126 -2.60 -13.03 -17.96
N LEU A 127 -2.64 -11.71 -18.14
CA LEU A 127 -2.04 -10.74 -17.21
C LEU A 127 -3.08 -10.00 -16.37
N ALA A 128 -4.37 -10.18 -16.61
CA ALA A 128 -5.43 -9.60 -15.78
C ALA A 128 -5.22 -9.94 -14.30
N GLY A 129 -5.25 -8.92 -13.45
CA GLY A 129 -4.98 -9.05 -12.01
C GLY A 129 -3.50 -9.03 -11.62
N SER A 130 -2.58 -8.87 -12.58
CA SER A 130 -1.15 -8.72 -12.27
C SER A 130 -0.83 -7.36 -11.63
N THR A 131 0.24 -7.33 -10.85
CA THR A 131 0.74 -6.13 -10.19
C THR A 131 1.49 -5.24 -11.17
N VAL A 132 1.21 -3.94 -11.10
CA VAL A 132 2.02 -2.88 -11.72
C VAL A 132 2.76 -2.15 -10.61
N THR A 133 4.06 -1.92 -10.80
CA THR A 133 4.90 -1.19 -9.85
C THR A 133 5.51 0.04 -10.49
N VAL A 134 5.47 1.16 -9.77
CA VAL A 134 6.27 2.35 -10.07
C VAL A 134 7.22 2.64 -8.92
N ALA A 135 8.45 3.03 -9.26
CA ALA A 135 9.41 3.58 -8.31
C ALA A 135 9.56 5.09 -8.58
N LEU A 136 9.48 5.87 -7.50
CA LEU A 136 9.57 7.32 -7.51
C LEU A 136 10.71 7.76 -6.62
N VAL A 137 11.32 8.89 -6.96
CA VAL A 137 12.40 9.53 -6.20
C VAL A 137 11.90 10.84 -5.60
N PRO A 138 12.44 11.27 -4.44
CA PRO A 138 12.07 12.57 -3.87
C PRO A 138 12.46 13.69 -4.84
N VAL A 139 11.60 14.70 -4.96
CA VAL A 139 11.96 15.96 -5.62
C VAL A 139 12.81 16.75 -4.63
N ASN A 140 14.13 16.72 -4.82
CA ASN A 140 15.04 17.58 -4.06
C ASN A 140 14.67 19.05 -4.29
N ARG A 141 14.64 19.83 -3.20
CA ARG A 141 14.50 21.28 -3.28
C ARG A 141 15.80 21.92 -3.76
#